data_AF-A0A2N1UDQ4-F1
#
_entry.id   AF-A0A2N1UDQ4-F1
#
_cell.length_a   1.000
_cell.length_b   1.000
_cell.length_c   1.000
_cell.angle_alpha   90.00
_cell.angle_beta   90.00
_cell.angle_gamma   90.00
#
_symmetry.space_group_name_H-M   'P 1'
#
loop_
_entity.id
_entity.type
_entity.pdbx_description
1 polymer ?
#
loop_
_entity_poly.entity_id
_entity_poly.type
_entity_poly.pdbx_seq_one_letter_code
_entity_poly.pdbx_strand_id
1 'polypeptide(L)'
;MNCRKTAVAVMLTAVFFFLAVSLFAQADLAALAATYPQNPEVLNSYGIELANRGDLMGAISVWRRALAYDRKNVHLYNNIGSALKRLGHDEHAYAWYAAALQIKPVYWTYYNLAILYRDRGQVKEAGWALDQSLRLNPKFTQAIEMRERIGLVPQMAAQSTVKIPESFPASALISRQEPERAVPRPTFKPETGGLTASRPVATAQKPITQRKRPPASISPLPADAGGQVFLTFDGGATDAGFDSIVDSLRRYGVRCTFFLTGKFVGKYPEKCRRLLADGHEIANHSMNHPNMKSFSKAKIAAEIEAAEQAFVEVLGQRGAPFFRFPFGAQNKKVEQIVEELGYHPVYWHIDTIDWREDPVNTIISRVDSKLRRNAVILMHLGSKNGAKALDRILDIITGRGYTLARLSDLDVSQLAALP
;
A
#
# COMPACT_ATOMS: atom_id res chain seq x y z
N MET A 1 -59.92 -13.76 12.63
CA MET A 1 -58.79 -14.65 13.02
C MET A 1 -57.59 -14.59 12.06
N ASN A 2 -57.36 -13.49 11.31
CA ASN A 2 -56.31 -13.43 10.27
C ASN A 2 -55.30 -12.27 10.37
N CYS A 3 -55.41 -11.33 11.32
CA CYS A 3 -54.42 -10.24 11.43
C CYS A 3 -53.22 -10.53 12.35
N ARG A 4 -53.29 -11.54 13.22
CA ARG A 4 -52.17 -11.88 14.14
C ARG A 4 -51.13 -12.83 13.54
N LYS A 5 -51.46 -13.55 12.45
CA LYS A 5 -50.53 -14.49 11.80
C LYS A 5 -49.58 -13.81 10.81
N THR A 6 -49.97 -12.67 10.23
CA THR A 6 -49.17 -11.87 9.30
C THR A 6 -48.10 -11.03 9.99
N ALA A 7 -48.35 -10.53 11.21
CA ALA A 7 -47.37 -9.74 11.95
C ALA A 7 -46.18 -10.57 12.45
N VAL A 8 -46.39 -11.84 12.83
CA VAL A 8 -45.32 -12.73 13.30
C VAL A 8 -44.44 -13.23 12.13
N ALA A 9 -45.00 -13.41 10.93
CA ALA A 9 -44.25 -13.82 9.75
C ALA A 9 -43.36 -12.69 9.18
N VAL A 10 -43.77 -11.43 9.31
CA VAL A 10 -42.98 -10.26 8.88
C VAL A 10 -41.86 -9.94 9.89
N MET A 11 -42.06 -10.24 11.18
CA MET A 11 -41.03 -10.05 12.20
C MET A 11 -39.92 -11.14 12.13
N LEU A 12 -40.27 -12.39 11.79
CA LEU A 12 -39.29 -13.49 11.63
C LEU A 12 -38.45 -13.39 10.35
N THR A 13 -38.99 -12.81 9.26
CA THR A 13 -38.21 -12.54 8.04
C THR A 13 -37.31 -11.33 8.18
N ALA A 14 -37.71 -10.29 8.93
CA ALA A 14 -36.84 -9.17 9.27
C ALA A 14 -35.70 -9.55 10.22
N VAL A 15 -35.93 -10.47 11.16
CA VAL A 15 -34.87 -11.00 12.05
C VAL A 15 -33.89 -11.91 11.29
N PHE A 16 -34.34 -12.66 10.27
CA PHE A 16 -33.43 -13.43 9.41
C PHE A 16 -32.63 -12.55 8.44
N PHE A 17 -33.17 -11.42 7.97
CA PHE A 17 -32.42 -10.47 7.13
C PHE A 17 -31.44 -9.61 7.94
N PHE A 18 -31.74 -9.33 9.21
CA PHE A 18 -30.80 -8.66 10.12
C PHE A 18 -29.73 -9.59 10.73
N LEU A 19 -29.99 -10.89 10.85
CA LEU A 19 -28.94 -11.88 11.17
C LEU A 19 -28.07 -12.22 9.96
N ALA A 20 -28.57 -12.11 8.72
CA ALA A 20 -27.75 -12.30 7.53
C ALA A 20 -26.77 -11.13 7.31
N VAL A 21 -27.12 -9.89 7.67
CA VAL A 21 -26.20 -8.73 7.54
C VAL A 21 -25.22 -8.61 8.71
N SER A 22 -25.46 -9.36 9.80
CA SER A 22 -24.57 -9.40 10.97
C SER A 22 -23.63 -10.61 10.98
N LEU A 23 -23.65 -11.45 9.93
CA LEU A 23 -22.71 -12.56 9.71
C LEU A 23 -21.66 -12.30 8.61
N PHE A 24 -21.63 -11.11 8.00
CA PHE A 24 -20.59 -10.72 7.03
C PHE A 24 -19.48 -9.85 7.64
N ALA A 25 -19.14 -10.10 8.91
CA ALA A 25 -17.89 -9.63 9.46
C ALA A 25 -16.75 -10.50 8.87
N GLN A 26 -15.94 -9.90 7.99
CA GLN A 26 -14.79 -10.51 7.31
C GLN A 26 -15.12 -11.56 6.24
N ALA A 27 -15.89 -11.20 5.21
CA ALA A 27 -15.81 -11.98 3.97
C ALA A 27 -14.40 -11.80 3.38
N ASP A 28 -13.58 -12.84 3.43
CA ASP A 28 -12.37 -12.93 2.62
C ASP A 28 -12.79 -12.70 1.16
N LEU A 29 -12.32 -11.61 0.53
CA LEU A 29 -12.69 -11.28 -0.84
C LEU A 29 -12.34 -12.41 -1.82
N ALA A 30 -11.34 -13.25 -1.49
CA ALA A 30 -11.06 -14.46 -2.25
C ALA A 30 -12.19 -15.50 -2.11
N ALA A 31 -12.66 -15.77 -0.89
CA ALA A 31 -13.78 -16.66 -0.62
C ALA A 31 -15.10 -16.11 -1.19
N LEU A 32 -15.31 -14.80 -1.13
CA LEU A 32 -16.47 -14.14 -1.73
C LEU A 32 -16.43 -14.23 -3.25
N ALA A 33 -15.27 -14.02 -3.87
CA ALA A 33 -15.07 -14.22 -5.31
C ALA A 33 -15.18 -15.70 -5.73
N ALA A 34 -14.88 -16.64 -4.84
CA ALA A 34 -15.13 -18.06 -5.08
C ALA A 34 -16.63 -18.41 -4.99
N THR A 35 -17.36 -17.76 -4.07
CA THR A 35 -18.81 -17.95 -3.87
C THR A 35 -19.62 -17.29 -4.98
N TYR A 36 -19.18 -16.12 -5.45
CA TYR A 36 -19.83 -15.32 -6.50
C TYR A 36 -18.89 -15.10 -7.69
N PRO A 37 -18.47 -16.16 -8.41
CA PRO A 37 -17.41 -16.10 -9.42
C PRO A 37 -17.82 -15.37 -10.70
N GLN A 38 -19.09 -14.97 -10.82
CA GLN A 38 -19.67 -14.25 -11.97
C GLN A 38 -20.05 -12.81 -11.62
N ASN A 39 -19.92 -12.38 -10.35
CA ASN A 39 -20.29 -11.03 -9.95
C ASN A 39 -19.13 -10.05 -10.24
N PRO A 40 -19.28 -9.11 -11.19
CA PRO A 40 -18.20 -8.22 -11.61
C PRO A 40 -17.77 -7.25 -10.51
N GLU A 41 -18.65 -6.86 -9.59
CA GLU A 41 -18.32 -5.95 -8.46
C GLU A 41 -17.48 -6.68 -7.39
N VAL A 42 -17.83 -7.94 -7.10
CA VAL A 42 -17.05 -8.79 -6.18
C VAL A 42 -15.68 -9.07 -6.77
N LEU A 43 -15.61 -9.45 -8.05
CA LEU A 43 -14.35 -9.66 -8.75
C LEU A 43 -13.53 -8.38 -8.85
N ASN A 44 -14.15 -7.21 -9.10
CA ASN A 44 -13.45 -5.93 -9.08
C ASN A 44 -12.77 -5.69 -7.73
N SER A 45 -13.52 -5.88 -6.65
CA SER A 45 -13.03 -5.72 -5.27
C SER A 45 -11.90 -6.71 -4.95
N TYR A 46 -12.03 -7.97 -5.36
CA TYR A 46 -10.97 -8.97 -5.20
C TYR A 46 -9.71 -8.64 -6.02
N GLY A 47 -9.87 -8.16 -7.26
CA GLY A 47 -8.74 -7.70 -8.06
C GLY A 47 -8.03 -6.49 -7.45
N ILE A 48 -8.77 -5.54 -6.86
CA ILE A 48 -8.19 -4.41 -6.11
C ILE A 48 -7.37 -4.93 -4.93
N GLU A 49 -7.91 -5.91 -4.19
CA GLU A 49 -7.20 -6.54 -3.08
C GLU A 49 -5.90 -7.22 -3.53
N LEU A 50 -5.91 -7.97 -4.63
CA LEU A 50 -4.70 -8.55 -5.21
C LEU A 50 -3.68 -7.48 -5.62
N ALA A 51 -4.14 -6.41 -6.28
CA ALA A 51 -3.27 -5.31 -6.70
C ALA A 51 -2.66 -4.53 -5.52
N ASN A 52 -3.38 -4.43 -4.41
CA ASN A 52 -2.91 -3.85 -3.16
C ASN A 52 -1.88 -4.75 -2.48
N ARG A 53 -2.04 -6.08 -2.59
CA ARG A 53 -1.05 -7.09 -2.14
C ARG A 53 0.16 -7.22 -3.08
N GLY A 54 0.19 -6.47 -4.18
CA GLY A 54 1.26 -6.48 -5.18
C GLY A 54 1.13 -7.59 -6.22
N ASP A 55 0.11 -8.46 -6.14
CA ASP A 55 -0.19 -9.43 -7.18
C ASP A 55 -0.93 -8.76 -8.35
N LEU A 56 -0.17 -7.97 -9.12
CA LEU A 56 -0.70 -7.21 -10.25
C LEU A 56 -1.18 -8.12 -11.38
N MET A 57 -0.51 -9.25 -11.61
CA MET A 57 -0.92 -10.20 -12.64
C MET A 57 -2.18 -10.99 -12.24
N GLY A 58 -2.30 -11.38 -10.97
CA GLY A 58 -3.54 -11.95 -10.42
C GLY A 58 -4.70 -10.95 -10.48
N ALA A 59 -4.45 -9.68 -10.12
CA ALA A 59 -5.44 -8.62 -10.24
C ALA A 59 -5.93 -8.43 -11.68
N ILE A 60 -5.00 -8.36 -12.65
CA ILE A 60 -5.33 -8.27 -14.08
C ILE A 60 -6.15 -9.48 -14.52
N SER A 61 -5.77 -10.69 -14.10
CA SER A 61 -6.52 -11.92 -14.39
C SER A 61 -7.96 -11.87 -13.87
N VAL A 62 -8.15 -11.43 -12.62
CA VAL A 62 -9.46 -11.29 -11.99
C VAL A 62 -10.30 -10.19 -12.67
N TRP A 63 -9.73 -9.04 -12.98
CA TRP A 63 -10.46 -7.98 -13.68
C TRP A 63 -10.81 -8.35 -15.13
N ARG A 64 -9.96 -9.11 -15.83
CA ARG A 64 -10.30 -9.66 -17.15
C ARG A 64 -11.45 -10.66 -17.07
N ARG A 65 -11.52 -11.47 -16.01
CA ARG A 65 -12.69 -12.32 -15.74
C ARG A 65 -13.94 -11.49 -15.45
N ALA A 66 -13.82 -10.43 -14.65
CA ALA A 66 -14.94 -9.52 -14.37
C ALA A 66 -15.48 -8.87 -15.65
N LEU A 67 -14.60 -8.52 -16.59
CA LEU A 67 -14.98 -7.99 -17.90
C LEU A 67 -15.75 -8.99 -18.76
N ALA A 68 -15.63 -10.30 -18.55
CA ALA A 68 -16.45 -11.28 -19.25
C ALA A 68 -17.94 -11.14 -18.88
N TYR A 69 -18.25 -10.63 -17.69
CA TYR A 69 -19.61 -10.43 -17.18
C TYR A 69 -20.10 -8.98 -17.27
N ASP A 70 -19.19 -8.00 -17.23
CA ASP A 70 -19.51 -6.58 -17.45
C ASP A 70 -18.47 -5.91 -18.36
N ARG A 71 -18.64 -6.09 -19.67
CA ARG A 71 -17.71 -5.57 -20.70
C ARG A 71 -17.66 -4.05 -20.80
N LYS A 72 -18.63 -3.33 -20.23
CA LYS A 72 -18.72 -1.85 -20.31
C LYS A 72 -18.22 -1.17 -19.03
N ASN A 73 -17.69 -1.93 -18.06
CA ASN A 73 -17.21 -1.39 -16.81
C ASN A 73 -15.89 -0.63 -16.95
N VAL A 74 -15.95 0.70 -17.07
CA VAL A 74 -14.73 1.53 -17.22
C VAL A 74 -13.74 1.43 -16.06
N HIS A 75 -14.19 1.09 -14.85
CA HIS A 75 -13.28 0.93 -13.70
C HIS A 75 -12.35 -0.27 -13.91
N LEU A 76 -12.85 -1.38 -14.46
CA LEU A 76 -12.05 -2.57 -14.74
C LEU A 76 -10.95 -2.30 -15.77
N TYR A 77 -11.26 -1.61 -16.88
CA TYR A 77 -10.27 -1.27 -17.89
C TYR A 77 -9.15 -0.39 -17.32
N ASN A 78 -9.51 0.62 -16.53
CA ASN A 78 -8.53 1.50 -15.91
C ASN A 78 -7.72 0.84 -14.81
N ASN A 79 -8.31 -0.06 -14.04
CA ASN A 79 -7.60 -0.84 -13.03
C ASN A 79 -6.54 -1.73 -13.70
N ILE A 80 -6.90 -2.40 -14.80
CA ILE A 80 -5.96 -3.16 -15.62
C ILE A 80 -4.86 -2.25 -16.21
N GLY A 81 -5.23 -1.10 -16.78
CA GLY A 81 -4.27 -0.13 -17.29
C GLY A 81 -3.30 0.37 -16.20
N SER A 82 -3.81 0.62 -14.99
CA SER A 82 -3.02 1.05 -13.84
C SER A 82 -2.06 -0.04 -13.37
N ALA A 83 -2.51 -1.29 -13.32
CA ALA A 83 -1.65 -2.42 -12.99
C ALA A 83 -0.57 -2.67 -14.05
N LEU A 84 -0.91 -2.58 -15.34
CA LEU A 84 0.06 -2.71 -16.43
C LEU A 84 1.09 -1.59 -16.40
N LYS A 85 0.68 -0.36 -16.10
CA LYS A 85 1.59 0.76 -15.89
C LYS A 85 2.53 0.50 -14.70
N ARG A 86 2.01 -0.02 -13.59
CA ARG A 86 2.83 -0.41 -12.42
C ARG A 86 3.82 -1.54 -12.75
N LEU A 87 3.51 -2.39 -13.72
CA LEU A 87 4.40 -3.43 -14.25
C LEU A 87 5.39 -2.91 -15.33
N GLY A 88 5.30 -1.63 -15.72
CA GLY A 88 6.14 -1.04 -16.78
C GLY A 88 5.68 -1.37 -18.21
N HIS A 89 4.49 -1.93 -18.38
CA HIS A 89 3.91 -2.24 -19.69
C HIS A 89 3.12 -1.04 -20.24
N ASP A 90 3.82 0.08 -20.48
CA ASP A 90 3.21 1.37 -20.80
C ASP A 90 2.36 1.37 -22.08
N GLU A 91 2.79 0.68 -23.14
CA GLU A 91 1.99 0.53 -24.37
C GLU A 91 0.68 -0.22 -24.12
N HIS A 92 0.72 -1.25 -23.27
CA HIS A 92 -0.49 -1.99 -22.89
C HIS A 92 -1.38 -1.13 -22.00
N ALA A 93 -0.80 -0.41 -21.02
CA ALA A 93 -1.53 0.51 -20.17
C ALA A 93 -2.26 1.58 -20.99
N TYR A 94 -1.59 2.17 -21.97
CA TYR A 94 -2.17 3.12 -22.91
C TYR A 94 -3.40 2.53 -23.61
N ALA A 95 -3.27 1.34 -24.20
CA ALA A 95 -4.34 0.68 -24.91
C ALA A 95 -5.58 0.43 -24.02
N TRP A 96 -5.37 0.04 -22.76
CA TRP A 96 -6.45 -0.17 -21.79
C TRP A 96 -7.13 1.14 -21.35
N TYR A 97 -6.37 2.21 -21.13
CA TYR A 97 -6.94 3.53 -20.86
C TYR A 97 -7.72 4.08 -22.06
N ALA A 98 -7.19 3.91 -23.27
CA ALA A 98 -7.85 4.33 -24.50
C ALA A 98 -9.17 3.59 -24.71
N ALA A 99 -9.20 2.26 -24.48
CA ALA A 99 -10.43 1.48 -24.52
C ALA A 99 -11.46 1.94 -23.47
N ALA A 100 -11.03 2.22 -22.24
CA ALA A 100 -11.91 2.74 -21.20
C ALA A 100 -12.57 4.07 -21.62
N LEU A 101 -11.79 4.98 -22.20
CA LEU A 101 -12.25 6.29 -22.66
C LEU A 101 -13.18 6.22 -23.87
N GLN A 102 -13.04 5.21 -24.73
CA GLN A 102 -14.00 4.95 -25.81
C GLN A 102 -15.34 4.44 -25.30
N ILE A 103 -15.34 3.64 -24.22
CA ILE A 103 -16.59 3.19 -23.60
C ILE A 103 -17.29 4.35 -22.91
N LYS A 104 -16.58 5.06 -22.02
CA LYS A 104 -17.10 6.26 -21.36
C LYS A 104 -15.94 7.17 -20.94
N PRO A 105 -15.89 8.42 -21.43
CA PRO A 105 -14.94 9.42 -20.96
C PRO A 105 -15.13 9.70 -19.46
N VAL A 106 -14.08 9.54 -18.66
CA VAL A 106 -14.09 9.80 -17.21
C VAL A 106 -12.78 10.49 -16.78
N TYR A 107 -12.88 11.46 -15.87
CA TYR A 107 -11.76 12.35 -15.53
C TYR A 107 -10.53 11.60 -14.99
N TRP A 108 -10.74 10.59 -14.13
CA TRP A 108 -9.66 9.85 -13.50
C TRP A 108 -8.88 8.96 -14.49
N THR A 109 -9.51 8.47 -15.57
CA THR A 109 -8.77 7.77 -16.64
C THR A 109 -7.91 8.75 -17.44
N TYR A 110 -8.43 9.94 -17.74
CA TYR A 110 -7.63 10.99 -18.39
C TYR A 110 -6.45 11.41 -17.53
N TYR A 111 -6.62 11.50 -16.21
CA TYR A 111 -5.51 11.77 -15.31
C TYR A 111 -4.46 10.65 -15.29
N ASN A 112 -4.88 9.39 -15.25
CA ASN A 112 -3.95 8.26 -15.34
C ASN A 112 -3.21 8.22 -16.68
N LEU A 113 -3.89 8.61 -17.75
CA LEU A 113 -3.29 8.79 -19.07
C LEU A 113 -2.27 9.95 -19.08
N ALA A 114 -2.57 11.06 -18.41
CA ALA A 114 -1.63 12.16 -18.26
C ALA A 114 -0.37 11.76 -17.49
N ILE A 115 -0.50 10.97 -16.43
CA ILE A 115 0.65 10.40 -15.70
C ILE A 115 1.49 9.54 -16.65
N LEU A 116 0.84 8.68 -17.44
CA LEU A 116 1.51 7.82 -18.42
C LEU A 116 2.30 8.64 -19.47
N TYR A 117 1.68 9.66 -20.04
CA TYR A 117 2.34 10.55 -21.00
C TYR A 117 3.50 11.32 -20.37
N ARG A 118 3.32 11.86 -19.17
CA ARG A 118 4.36 12.57 -18.43
C ARG A 118 5.58 11.68 -18.20
N ASP A 119 5.35 10.45 -17.76
CA ASP A 119 6.44 9.50 -17.45
C ASP A 119 7.24 9.10 -18.70
N ARG A 120 6.64 9.24 -19.90
CA ARG A 120 7.28 9.06 -21.21
C ARG A 120 7.91 10.34 -21.77
N GLY A 121 7.88 11.45 -21.04
CA GLY A 121 8.34 12.76 -21.53
C GLY A 121 7.42 13.40 -22.57
N GLN A 122 6.22 12.86 -22.80
CA GLN A 122 5.22 13.35 -23.75
C GLN A 122 4.41 14.48 -23.11
N VAL A 123 5.08 15.60 -22.88
CA VAL A 123 4.58 16.74 -22.11
C VAL A 123 3.31 17.36 -22.71
N LYS A 124 3.25 17.50 -24.04
CA LYS A 124 2.10 18.10 -24.74
C LYS A 124 0.85 17.23 -24.60
N GLU A 125 1.01 15.92 -24.76
CA GLU A 125 -0.03 14.90 -24.63
C GLU A 125 -0.50 14.79 -23.17
N ALA A 126 0.41 14.88 -22.21
CA ALA A 126 0.07 14.94 -20.79
C ALA A 126 -0.78 16.19 -20.47
N GLY A 127 -0.40 17.36 -21.00
CA GLY A 127 -1.17 18.60 -20.87
C GLY A 127 -2.58 18.47 -21.43
N TRP A 128 -2.71 17.94 -22.66
CA TRP A 128 -4.01 17.68 -23.27
C TRP A 128 -4.88 16.74 -22.41
N ALA A 129 -4.31 15.65 -21.88
CA ALA A 129 -5.03 14.70 -21.04
C ALA A 129 -5.48 15.34 -19.71
N LEU A 130 -4.66 16.21 -19.11
CA LEU A 130 -5.04 17.00 -17.93
C LEU A 130 -6.18 17.97 -18.22
N ASP A 131 -6.14 18.65 -19.37
CA ASP A 131 -7.22 19.52 -19.81
C ASP A 131 -8.54 18.74 -19.97
N GLN A 132 -8.51 17.52 -20.53
CA GLN A 132 -9.70 16.66 -20.60
C GLN A 132 -10.19 16.22 -19.20
N SER A 133 -9.27 15.87 -18.30
CA SER A 133 -9.62 15.53 -16.91
C SER A 133 -10.30 16.72 -16.22
N LEU A 134 -9.73 17.92 -16.31
CA LEU A 134 -10.25 19.13 -15.68
C LEU A 134 -11.54 19.63 -16.32
N ARG A 135 -11.73 19.43 -17.63
CA ARG A 135 -13.02 19.69 -18.30
C ARG A 135 -14.15 18.84 -17.70
N LEU A 136 -13.86 17.59 -17.34
CA LEU A 136 -14.84 16.68 -16.73
C LEU A 136 -14.98 16.88 -15.21
N ASN A 137 -13.90 17.28 -14.53
CA ASN A 137 -13.91 17.64 -13.11
C ASN A 137 -13.00 18.84 -12.84
N PRO A 138 -13.53 20.08 -12.88
CA PRO A 138 -12.73 21.29 -12.72
C PRO A 138 -12.06 21.45 -11.35
N LYS A 139 -12.54 20.72 -10.33
CA LYS A 139 -12.03 20.81 -8.95
C LYS A 139 -11.03 19.70 -8.62
N PHE A 140 -10.55 18.94 -9.61
CA PHE A 140 -9.64 17.83 -9.36
C PHE A 140 -8.21 18.30 -9.09
N THR A 141 -7.91 18.56 -7.81
CA THR A 141 -6.66 19.19 -7.35
C THR A 141 -5.40 18.52 -7.90
N GLN A 142 -5.36 17.18 -7.94
CA GLN A 142 -4.19 16.46 -8.44
C GLN A 142 -3.88 16.76 -9.93
N ALA A 143 -4.92 17.00 -10.74
CA ALA A 143 -4.74 17.38 -12.14
C ALA A 143 -4.36 18.87 -12.27
N ILE A 144 -4.91 19.74 -11.41
CA ILE A 144 -4.53 21.17 -11.36
C ILE A 144 -3.03 21.30 -11.04
N GLU A 145 -2.58 20.70 -9.95
CA GLU A 145 -1.18 20.75 -9.51
C GLU A 145 -0.24 20.15 -10.57
N MET A 146 -0.62 19.04 -11.19
CA MET A 146 0.21 18.44 -12.24
C MET A 146 0.31 19.35 -13.46
N ARG A 147 -0.79 20.00 -13.85
CA ARG A 147 -0.83 20.92 -14.99
C ARG A 147 0.06 22.13 -14.76
N GLU A 148 0.00 22.70 -13.55
CA GLU A 148 0.87 23.80 -13.12
C GLU A 148 2.35 23.41 -13.18
N ARG A 149 2.70 22.21 -12.69
CA ARG A 149 4.09 21.69 -12.73
C ARG A 149 4.62 21.47 -14.15
N ILE A 150 3.76 21.10 -15.09
CA ILE A 150 4.15 20.84 -16.48
C ILE A 150 4.33 22.16 -17.27
N GLY A 151 3.83 23.29 -16.77
CA GLY A 151 4.16 24.63 -17.28
C GLY A 151 3.61 24.96 -18.67
N LEU A 152 2.60 24.24 -19.16
CA LEU A 152 1.98 24.50 -20.46
C LEU A 152 0.94 25.63 -20.38
N VAL A 153 1.18 26.68 -21.16
CA VAL A 153 0.23 27.79 -21.40
C VAL A 153 -1.02 27.22 -22.11
N PRO A 154 -2.25 27.70 -21.81
CA PRO A 154 -3.46 27.20 -22.47
C PRO A 154 -3.37 27.43 -23.99
N GLN A 155 -3.10 26.38 -24.75
CA GLN A 155 -3.33 26.38 -26.19
C GLN A 155 -4.71 25.76 -26.44
N MET A 156 -5.56 26.51 -27.14
CA MET A 156 -6.86 26.03 -27.59
C MET A 156 -6.69 24.69 -28.32
N ALA A 157 -7.38 23.69 -27.78
CA ALA A 157 -7.68 22.38 -28.32
C ALA A 157 -7.15 22.08 -29.73
N ALA A 158 -5.91 21.57 -29.83
CA ALA A 158 -5.65 20.61 -30.88
C ALA A 158 -6.44 19.35 -30.52
N GLN A 159 -7.43 19.00 -31.36
CA GLN A 159 -8.26 17.81 -31.24
C GLN A 159 -7.38 16.54 -31.38
N SER A 160 -6.66 16.21 -30.33
CA SER A 160 -5.99 14.92 -30.20
C SER A 160 -7.06 13.97 -29.68
N THR A 161 -7.82 13.33 -30.56
CA THR A 161 -8.65 12.20 -30.13
C THR A 161 -7.73 11.10 -29.63
N VAL A 162 -8.08 10.42 -28.52
CA VAL A 162 -7.33 9.23 -28.09
C VAL A 162 -7.43 8.21 -29.23
N LYS A 163 -6.33 7.97 -29.93
CA LYS A 163 -6.27 6.94 -30.95
C LYS A 163 -6.00 5.62 -30.24
N ILE A 164 -6.88 4.65 -30.40
CA ILE A 164 -6.54 3.26 -30.05
C ILE A 164 -5.49 2.81 -31.07
N PRO A 165 -4.32 2.28 -30.66
CA PRO A 165 -3.39 1.69 -31.60
C PRO A 165 -4.08 0.51 -32.30
N GLU A 166 -4.17 0.54 -33.64
CA GLU A 166 -4.79 -0.53 -34.44
C GLU A 166 -4.14 -1.91 -34.20
N SER A 167 -2.87 -1.90 -33.80
CA SER A 167 -2.04 -3.08 -33.51
C SER A 167 -2.22 -3.68 -32.11
N PHE A 168 -3.09 -3.11 -31.27
CA PHE A 168 -3.25 -3.56 -29.88
C PHE A 168 -4.57 -4.29 -29.63
N PRO A 169 -4.61 -5.25 -28.68
CA PRO A 169 -5.82 -6.00 -28.33
C PRO A 169 -7.00 -5.11 -27.88
N ALA A 170 -6.84 -3.81 -27.69
CA ALA A 170 -7.92 -2.88 -27.35
C ALA A 170 -9.11 -2.92 -28.35
N SER A 171 -8.85 -3.10 -29.65
CA SER A 171 -9.92 -3.32 -30.64
C SER A 171 -10.65 -4.65 -30.43
N ALA A 172 -9.93 -5.72 -30.08
CA ALA A 172 -10.47 -7.04 -29.72
C ALA A 172 -11.14 -7.09 -28.33
N LEU A 173 -10.70 -6.26 -27.38
CA LEU A 173 -11.29 -6.10 -26.05
C LEU A 173 -12.68 -5.47 -26.13
N ILE A 174 -12.92 -4.63 -27.14
CA ILE A 174 -14.21 -3.99 -27.39
C ILE A 174 -15.06 -4.82 -28.38
N SER A 175 -14.43 -5.50 -29.35
CA SER A 175 -15.13 -6.16 -30.48
C SER A 175 -14.67 -7.61 -30.71
N ARG A 176 -15.41 -8.57 -30.12
CA ARG A 176 -15.80 -9.91 -30.64
C ARG A 176 -15.95 -10.98 -29.54
N GLN A 177 -17.02 -11.77 -29.69
CA GLN A 177 -17.25 -13.06 -29.02
C GLN A 177 -16.18 -14.05 -29.47
N GLU A 178 -15.39 -14.59 -28.54
CA GLU A 178 -14.62 -15.82 -28.76
C GLU A 178 -15.15 -16.90 -27.81
N PRO A 179 -15.29 -18.16 -28.27
CA PRO A 179 -15.85 -19.23 -27.48
C PRO A 179 -14.88 -19.64 -26.38
N GLU A 180 -15.44 -19.90 -25.21
CA GLU A 180 -14.76 -20.31 -23.98
C GLU A 180 -13.91 -21.56 -24.23
N ARG A 181 -12.58 -21.38 -24.39
CA ARG A 181 -11.64 -22.51 -24.31
C ARG A 181 -11.42 -22.83 -22.84
N ALA A 182 -12.00 -23.95 -22.41
CA ALA A 182 -11.80 -24.50 -21.08
C ALA A 182 -10.30 -24.75 -20.82
N VAL A 183 -9.76 -24.07 -19.81
CA VAL A 183 -8.44 -24.37 -19.27
C VAL A 183 -8.59 -25.56 -18.31
N PRO A 184 -7.88 -26.68 -18.50
CA PRO A 184 -8.04 -27.85 -17.63
C PRO A 184 -7.55 -27.56 -16.21
N ARG A 185 -8.33 -27.99 -15.21
CA ARG A 185 -7.95 -27.96 -13.79
C ARG A 185 -6.79 -28.93 -13.53
N PRO A 186 -5.70 -28.51 -12.87
CA PRO A 186 -4.74 -29.47 -12.33
C PRO A 186 -5.35 -30.18 -11.12
N THR A 187 -5.43 -31.51 -11.18
CA THR A 187 -5.82 -32.38 -10.09
C THR A 187 -4.61 -32.70 -9.22
N PHE A 188 -4.64 -32.33 -7.95
CA PHE A 188 -3.63 -32.71 -6.97
C PHE A 188 -4.08 -34.01 -6.28
N LYS A 189 -3.30 -35.09 -6.40
CA LYS A 189 -3.47 -36.30 -5.61
C LYS A 189 -2.62 -36.17 -4.33
N PRO A 190 -3.16 -36.48 -3.14
CA PRO A 190 -2.36 -36.51 -1.93
C PRO A 190 -1.58 -37.82 -1.87
N GLU A 191 -0.25 -37.76 -1.91
CA GLU A 191 0.59 -38.90 -1.56
C GLU A 191 0.77 -38.95 -0.04
N THR A 192 0.26 -40.02 0.56
CA THR A 192 0.53 -40.43 1.93
C THR A 192 1.92 -41.07 1.99
N GLY A 193 2.89 -40.37 2.57
CA GLY A 193 4.25 -40.87 2.83
C GLY A 193 4.64 -40.61 4.29
N GLY A 194 5.00 -41.68 5.00
CA GLY A 194 5.16 -41.78 6.46
C GLY A 194 6.07 -40.75 7.12
N LEU A 195 5.64 -40.30 8.30
CA LEU A 195 6.43 -39.60 9.30
C LEU A 195 7.56 -40.51 9.80
N THR A 196 8.81 -40.14 9.54
CA THR A 196 9.96 -40.60 10.32
C THR A 196 10.63 -39.40 10.98
N ALA A 197 10.78 -39.49 12.30
CA ALA A 197 11.33 -38.44 13.15
C ALA A 197 12.81 -38.22 12.83
N SER A 198 13.18 -36.96 12.57
CA SER A 198 14.59 -36.52 12.49
C SER A 198 14.86 -35.48 13.56
N ARG A 199 15.84 -35.77 14.43
CA ARG A 199 16.35 -34.89 15.50
C ARG A 199 16.96 -33.59 14.94
N PRO A 200 17.03 -32.50 15.74
CA PRO A 200 17.59 -31.24 15.28
C PRO A 200 19.12 -31.30 15.19
N VAL A 201 19.66 -30.96 14.03
CA VAL A 201 21.08 -30.65 13.84
C VAL A 201 21.28 -29.18 14.18
N ALA A 202 22.05 -28.92 15.23
CA ALA A 202 22.51 -27.58 15.59
C ALA A 202 23.53 -27.10 14.55
N THR A 203 23.16 -26.12 13.73
CA THR A 203 24.10 -25.41 12.86
C THR A 203 24.74 -24.27 13.65
N ALA A 204 26.03 -24.41 13.95
CA ALA A 204 26.85 -23.36 14.53
C ALA A 204 26.85 -22.11 13.63
N GLN A 205 26.44 -20.97 14.18
CA GLN A 205 26.54 -19.67 13.53
C GLN A 205 28.01 -19.23 13.49
N LYS A 206 28.50 -18.80 12.31
CA LYS A 206 29.81 -18.17 12.18
C LYS A 206 29.83 -16.79 12.87
N PRO A 207 30.96 -16.36 13.46
CA PRO A 207 31.06 -15.05 14.10
C PRO A 207 30.88 -13.94 13.06
N ILE A 208 29.97 -13.02 13.31
CA ILE A 208 29.79 -11.79 12.51
C ILE A 208 30.91 -10.83 12.93
N THR A 209 31.89 -10.62 12.04
CA THR A 209 32.90 -9.57 12.20
C THR A 209 32.26 -8.19 12.09
N GLN A 210 32.24 -7.44 13.19
CA GLN A 210 31.92 -6.00 13.19
C GLN A 210 32.92 -5.26 12.30
N ARG A 211 32.42 -4.61 11.25
CA ARG A 211 33.26 -3.77 10.38
C ARG A 211 33.65 -2.52 11.18
N LYS A 212 34.95 -2.30 11.41
CA LYS A 212 35.45 -1.08 12.08
C LYS A 212 34.99 0.16 11.30
N ARG A 213 34.29 1.04 12.01
CA ARG A 213 33.81 2.36 11.56
C ARG A 213 34.97 3.16 10.96
N PRO A 214 34.88 3.65 9.72
CA PRO A 214 35.88 4.55 9.16
C PRO A 214 35.96 5.84 10.00
N PRO A 215 37.16 6.41 10.23
CA PRO A 215 37.28 7.70 10.89
C PRO A 215 36.59 8.78 10.03
N ALA A 216 35.74 9.58 10.66
CA ALA A 216 35.02 10.66 10.01
C ALA A 216 36.00 11.67 9.40
N SER A 217 35.84 11.99 8.11
CA SER A 217 36.57 13.09 7.48
C SER A 217 36.09 14.41 8.08
N ILE A 218 37.01 15.17 8.66
CA ILE A 218 36.75 16.46 9.31
C ILE A 218 36.60 17.52 8.20
N SER A 219 35.45 17.52 7.53
CA SER A 219 34.95 18.67 6.79
C SER A 219 33.90 19.36 7.66
N PRO A 220 33.81 20.70 7.66
CA PRO A 220 32.76 21.39 8.41
C PRO A 220 31.41 20.91 7.88
N LEU A 221 30.61 20.33 8.77
CA LEU A 221 29.29 19.86 8.43
C LEU A 221 28.36 21.06 8.13
N PRO A 222 27.35 20.93 7.24
CA PRO A 222 26.40 22.01 6.99
C PRO A 222 25.64 22.42 8.26
N ALA A 223 25.06 23.62 8.29
CA ALA A 223 24.49 24.23 9.49
C ALA A 223 23.34 23.44 10.16
N ASP A 224 22.78 22.44 9.47
CA ASP A 224 21.74 21.53 9.95
C ASP A 224 22.29 20.20 10.51
N ALA A 225 23.61 19.99 10.46
CA ALA A 225 24.20 18.72 10.81
C ALA A 225 24.15 18.41 12.31
N GLY A 226 23.89 17.15 12.60
CA GLY A 226 23.69 16.68 13.96
C GLY A 226 22.25 16.84 14.47
N GLY A 227 21.93 16.06 15.49
CA GLY A 227 20.58 15.89 16.02
C GLY A 227 20.03 14.51 15.69
N GLN A 228 18.73 14.31 15.94
CA GLN A 228 18.09 13.02 15.78
C GLN A 228 17.28 12.94 14.49
N VAL A 229 17.15 11.75 13.93
CA VAL A 229 16.18 11.41 12.88
C VAL A 229 15.50 10.08 13.22
N PHE A 230 14.27 9.91 12.74
CA PHE A 230 13.43 8.76 13.05
C PHE A 230 13.22 7.96 11.79
N LEU A 231 13.97 6.88 11.66
CA LEU A 231 13.71 5.90 10.63
C LEU A 231 12.52 5.04 11.07
N THR A 232 11.48 4.95 10.24
CA THR A 232 10.26 4.20 10.58
C THR A 232 9.88 3.26 9.44
N PHE A 233 9.27 2.13 9.78
CA PHE A 233 8.90 1.11 8.81
C PHE A 233 7.44 0.70 8.94
N ASP A 234 6.70 0.75 7.84
CA ASP A 234 5.32 0.28 7.78
C ASP A 234 5.30 -1.20 7.32
N GLY A 235 4.55 -2.02 8.05
CA GLY A 235 4.39 -3.46 7.79
C GLY A 235 2.92 -3.87 7.72
N GLY A 236 2.42 -4.09 6.50
CA GLY A 236 1.00 -4.40 6.28
C GLY A 236 0.71 -5.77 5.65
N ALA A 237 1.41 -6.14 4.56
CA ALA A 237 1.03 -7.28 3.71
C ALA A 237 2.12 -8.35 3.55
N THR A 238 3.37 -7.93 3.31
CA THR A 238 4.50 -8.81 2.99
C THR A 238 5.75 -8.40 3.77
N ASP A 239 6.63 -9.37 3.99
CA ASP A 239 7.89 -9.26 4.73
C ASP A 239 9.12 -9.33 3.80
N ALA A 240 8.94 -9.01 2.51
CA ALA A 240 9.93 -9.29 1.46
C ALA A 240 11.28 -8.57 1.69
N GLY A 241 11.29 -7.43 2.38
CA GLY A 241 12.49 -6.72 2.79
C GLY A 241 12.93 -7.00 4.23
N PHE A 242 12.12 -7.71 5.03
CA PHE A 242 12.25 -7.78 6.49
C PHE A 242 13.64 -8.24 6.95
N ASP A 243 14.10 -9.40 6.51
CA ASP A 243 15.33 -9.99 7.04
C ASP A 243 16.55 -9.13 6.71
N SER A 244 16.61 -8.61 5.47
CA SER A 244 17.65 -7.68 5.06
C SER A 244 17.61 -6.38 5.86
N ILE A 245 16.43 -5.82 6.13
CA ILE A 245 16.26 -4.60 6.91
C ILE A 245 16.76 -4.80 8.34
N VAL A 246 16.29 -5.85 9.02
CA VAL A 246 16.66 -6.10 10.43
C VAL A 246 18.15 -6.42 10.54
N ASP A 247 18.72 -7.18 9.60
CA ASP A 247 20.16 -7.45 9.58
C ASP A 247 20.97 -6.18 9.38
N SER A 248 20.54 -5.26 8.52
CA SER A 248 21.14 -3.93 8.36
C SER A 248 21.07 -3.13 9.66
N LEU A 249 19.89 -3.00 10.27
CA LEU A 249 19.73 -2.25 11.51
C LEU A 249 20.62 -2.79 12.63
N ARG A 250 20.73 -4.12 12.75
CA ARG A 250 21.64 -4.77 13.71
C ARG A 250 23.11 -4.47 13.41
N ARG A 251 23.54 -4.51 12.14
CA ARG A 251 24.93 -4.16 11.75
C ARG A 251 25.29 -2.72 12.13
N TYR A 252 24.34 -1.80 12.02
CA TYR A 252 24.54 -0.39 12.36
C TYR A 252 24.25 -0.06 13.83
N GLY A 253 23.75 -1.02 14.63
CA GLY A 253 23.39 -0.82 16.03
C GLY A 253 22.22 0.15 16.22
N VAL A 254 21.30 0.21 15.25
CA VAL A 254 20.20 1.17 15.20
C VAL A 254 18.91 0.55 15.75
N ARG A 255 18.20 1.30 16.58
CA ARG A 255 16.84 0.99 17.03
C ARG A 255 15.87 2.01 16.45
N CYS A 256 14.67 1.56 16.11
CA CYS A 256 13.70 2.33 15.34
C CYS A 256 12.27 1.83 15.59
N THR A 257 11.29 2.54 15.04
CA THR A 257 9.86 2.24 15.25
C THR A 257 9.23 1.60 14.01
N PHE A 258 8.49 0.52 14.21
CA PHE A 258 7.78 -0.23 13.18
C PHE A 258 6.28 -0.08 13.37
N PHE A 259 5.58 0.51 12.40
CA PHE A 259 4.12 0.58 12.38
C PHE A 259 3.57 -0.68 11.70
N LEU A 260 3.05 -1.60 12.50
CA LEU A 260 2.61 -2.91 12.01
C LEU A 260 1.09 -3.02 12.03
N THR A 261 0.52 -3.72 11.07
CA THR A 261 -0.88 -4.11 11.16
C THR A 261 -1.04 -5.30 12.08
N GLY A 262 -2.20 -5.45 12.72
CA GLY A 262 -2.50 -6.66 13.48
C GLY A 262 -2.44 -7.93 12.61
N LYS A 263 -2.87 -7.84 11.34
CA LYS A 263 -2.68 -8.91 10.34
C LYS A 263 -1.21 -9.28 10.11
N PHE A 264 -0.32 -8.29 10.02
CA PHE A 264 1.10 -8.53 9.83
C PHE A 264 1.69 -9.27 11.03
N VAL A 265 1.36 -8.84 12.25
CA VAL A 265 1.83 -9.47 13.49
C VAL A 265 1.32 -10.90 13.61
N GLY A 266 0.04 -11.15 13.34
CA GLY A 266 -0.52 -12.51 13.33
C GLY A 266 0.11 -13.42 12.26
N LYS A 267 0.48 -12.86 11.11
CA LYS A 267 1.09 -13.62 10.00
C LYS A 267 2.58 -13.93 10.23
N TYR A 268 3.32 -13.01 10.86
CA TYR A 268 4.76 -13.14 11.07
C TYR A 268 5.16 -12.99 12.55
N PRO A 269 4.65 -13.88 13.44
CA PRO A 269 4.81 -13.72 14.88
C PRO A 269 6.28 -13.74 15.33
N GLU A 270 7.08 -14.69 14.85
CA GLU A 270 8.50 -14.80 15.22
C GLU A 270 9.33 -13.59 14.77
N LYS A 271 9.01 -13.04 13.60
CA LYS A 271 9.66 -11.83 13.08
C LYS A 271 9.35 -10.63 13.96
N CYS A 272 8.11 -10.48 14.39
CA CYS A 272 7.72 -9.38 15.27
C CYS A 272 8.33 -9.52 16.67
N ARG A 273 8.41 -10.74 17.22
CA ARG A 273 9.15 -10.97 18.49
C ARG A 273 10.63 -10.67 18.35
N ARG A 274 11.24 -11.00 17.21
CA ARG A 274 12.63 -10.64 16.91
C ARG A 274 12.85 -9.12 16.92
N LEU A 275 11.93 -8.33 16.35
CA LEU A 275 12.02 -6.87 16.39
C LEU A 275 12.11 -6.36 17.84
N LEU A 276 11.23 -6.86 18.71
CA LEU A 276 11.23 -6.49 20.13
C LEU A 276 12.51 -6.94 20.85
N ALA A 277 12.98 -8.16 20.58
CA ALA A 277 14.21 -8.70 21.16
C ALA A 277 15.46 -7.90 20.73
N ASP A 278 15.48 -7.39 19.50
CA ASP A 278 16.54 -6.51 18.98
C ASP A 278 16.43 -5.06 19.54
N GLY A 279 15.40 -4.77 20.34
CA GLY A 279 15.18 -3.47 21.01
C GLY A 279 14.47 -2.43 20.15
N HIS A 280 13.86 -2.84 19.04
CA HIS A 280 12.99 -1.97 18.25
C HIS A 280 11.64 -1.75 18.94
N GLU A 281 10.93 -0.72 18.50
CA GLU A 281 9.58 -0.40 18.95
C GLU A 281 8.55 -0.84 17.91
N ILE A 282 7.41 -1.37 18.35
CA ILE A 282 6.26 -1.68 17.48
C ILE A 282 5.11 -0.74 17.86
N ALA A 283 4.52 -0.10 16.85
CA ALA A 283 3.41 0.82 16.93
C ALA A 283 2.26 0.37 16.00
N ASN A 284 1.08 0.96 16.19
CA ASN A 284 -0.14 0.49 15.56
C ASN A 284 -0.35 1.08 14.15
N HIS A 285 -0.63 0.21 13.18
CA HIS A 285 -0.94 0.60 11.80
C HIS A 285 -2.31 0.10 11.32
N SER A 286 -3.29 0.03 12.24
CA SER A 286 -4.62 -0.57 12.09
C SER A 286 -4.61 -2.09 11.94
N MET A 287 -5.76 -2.74 12.06
CA MET A 287 -5.86 -4.19 11.90
C MET A 287 -5.69 -4.60 10.43
N ASN A 288 -6.39 -3.91 9.53
CA ASN A 288 -6.58 -4.35 8.14
C ASN A 288 -6.02 -3.41 7.08
N HIS A 289 -5.32 -2.34 7.47
CA HIS A 289 -4.84 -1.31 6.56
C HIS A 289 -5.93 -0.60 5.71
N PRO A 290 -7.14 -0.30 6.25
CA PRO A 290 -8.18 0.38 5.47
C PRO A 290 -7.89 1.88 5.34
N ASN A 291 -8.50 2.53 4.34
CA ASN A 291 -8.62 3.98 4.35
C ASN A 291 -9.68 4.39 5.39
N MET A 292 -9.26 5.06 6.46
CA MET A 292 -10.10 5.36 7.63
C MET A 292 -10.67 6.78 7.62
N LYS A 293 -10.38 7.59 6.58
CA LYS A 293 -10.71 9.02 6.53
C LYS A 293 -12.20 9.33 6.69
N SER A 294 -13.07 8.40 6.30
CA SER A 294 -14.54 8.52 6.38
C SER A 294 -15.17 7.66 7.49
N PHE A 295 -14.36 7.00 8.32
CA PHE A 295 -14.88 6.10 9.34
C PHE A 295 -15.49 6.85 10.53
N SER A 296 -16.41 6.19 11.22
CA SER A 296 -16.93 6.63 12.52
C SER A 296 -15.91 6.38 13.63
N LYS A 297 -16.05 7.07 14.78
CA LYS A 297 -15.21 6.84 15.96
C LYS A 297 -15.17 5.37 16.38
N ALA A 298 -16.33 4.72 16.45
CA ALA A 298 -16.44 3.31 16.80
C ALA A 298 -15.68 2.40 15.82
N LYS A 299 -15.73 2.69 14.51
CA LYS A 299 -15.03 1.89 13.50
C LYS A 299 -13.51 2.10 13.53
N ILE A 300 -13.07 3.33 13.84
CA ILE A 300 -11.64 3.62 14.06
C ILE A 300 -11.13 2.88 15.30
N ALA A 301 -11.86 3.00 16.42
CA ALA A 301 -11.52 2.30 17.66
C ALA A 301 -11.46 0.77 17.46
N ALA A 302 -12.41 0.20 16.70
CA ALA A 302 -12.41 -1.23 16.41
C ALA A 302 -11.18 -1.68 15.60
N GLU A 303 -10.74 -0.91 14.59
CA GLU A 303 -9.54 -1.23 13.81
C GLU A 303 -8.26 -1.12 14.64
N ILE A 304 -8.18 -0.14 15.55
CA ILE A 304 -7.02 0.04 16.43
C ILE A 304 -6.99 -1.06 17.48
N GLU A 305 -8.09 -1.28 18.19
CA GLU A 305 -8.16 -2.25 19.29
C GLU A 305 -8.00 -3.69 18.80
N ALA A 306 -8.53 -4.04 17.62
CA ALA A 306 -8.31 -5.36 17.04
C ALA A 306 -6.82 -5.62 16.73
N ALA A 307 -6.08 -4.60 16.30
CA ALA A 307 -4.64 -4.73 16.11
C ALA A 307 -3.90 -4.89 17.43
N GLU A 308 -4.27 -4.12 18.45
CA GLU A 308 -3.69 -4.22 19.79
C GLU A 308 -3.94 -5.56 20.45
N GLN A 309 -5.15 -6.11 20.29
CA GLN A 309 -5.47 -7.44 20.77
C GLN A 309 -4.57 -8.49 20.10
N ALA A 310 -4.36 -8.40 18.78
CA ALA A 310 -3.40 -9.26 18.08
C ALA A 310 -1.96 -9.08 18.60
N PHE A 311 -1.56 -7.86 18.96
CA PHE A 311 -0.25 -7.60 19.55
C PHE A 311 -0.12 -8.26 20.93
N VAL A 312 -1.12 -8.11 21.80
CA VAL A 312 -1.11 -8.74 23.13
C VAL A 312 -1.07 -10.26 23.01
N GLU A 313 -1.87 -10.84 22.13
CA GLU A 313 -1.93 -12.30 21.93
C GLU A 313 -0.61 -12.87 21.41
N VAL A 314 0.04 -12.18 20.47
CA VAL A 314 1.24 -12.70 19.79
C VAL A 314 2.53 -12.30 20.48
N LEU A 315 2.60 -11.07 20.98
CA LEU A 315 3.80 -10.41 21.50
C LEU A 315 3.78 -10.26 23.02
N GLY A 316 2.64 -10.51 23.68
CA GLY A 316 2.49 -10.40 25.13
C GLY A 316 2.37 -8.96 25.64
N GLN A 317 2.30 -7.97 24.75
CA GLN A 317 2.20 -6.55 25.10
C GLN A 317 1.50 -5.76 24.01
N ARG A 318 0.93 -4.61 24.41
CA ARG A 318 0.40 -3.60 23.49
C ARG A 318 1.52 -2.89 22.74
N GLY A 319 1.16 -2.23 21.65
CA GLY A 319 2.08 -1.36 20.91
C GLY A 319 2.46 -0.12 21.71
N ALA A 320 3.54 0.55 21.28
CA ALA A 320 3.79 1.93 21.68
C ALA A 320 2.58 2.80 21.29
N PRO A 321 2.27 3.88 22.05
CA PRO A 321 1.07 4.69 21.88
C PRO A 321 1.16 5.64 20.67
N PHE A 322 1.68 5.14 19.55
CA PHE A 322 1.72 5.80 18.26
C PHE A 322 0.80 5.08 17.28
N PHE A 323 0.13 5.85 16.44
CA PHE A 323 -0.71 5.32 15.38
C PHE A 323 -0.34 5.96 14.05
N ARG A 324 -0.25 5.16 12.99
CA ARG A 324 -0.09 5.68 11.63
C ARG A 324 -1.28 5.29 10.79
N PHE A 325 -1.95 6.28 10.21
CA PHE A 325 -3.05 6.01 9.28
C PHE A 325 -2.52 5.31 8.02
N PRO A 326 -3.15 4.19 7.61
CA PRO A 326 -2.90 3.60 6.29
C PRO A 326 -3.02 4.65 5.18
N PHE A 327 -2.08 4.61 4.24
CA PHE A 327 -1.98 5.58 3.12
C PHE A 327 -1.77 7.05 3.55
N GLY A 328 -1.55 7.34 4.84
CA GLY A 328 -1.62 8.70 5.37
C GLY A 328 -3.02 9.32 5.27
N ALA A 329 -4.07 8.51 5.15
CA ALA A 329 -5.42 8.97 4.84
C ALA A 329 -6.13 9.55 6.07
N GLN A 330 -5.94 10.87 6.28
CA GLN A 330 -6.40 11.58 7.47
C GLN A 330 -7.26 12.82 7.17
N ASN A 331 -7.92 13.30 8.23
CA ASN A 331 -8.42 14.66 8.42
C ASN A 331 -8.42 14.96 9.94
N LYS A 332 -8.57 16.23 10.31
CA LYS A 332 -8.60 16.67 11.73
C LYS A 332 -9.55 15.87 12.62
N LYS A 333 -10.72 15.47 12.09
CA LYS A 333 -11.71 14.72 12.86
C LYS A 333 -11.20 13.32 13.22
N VAL A 334 -10.61 12.61 12.27
CA VAL A 334 -10.12 11.24 12.54
C VAL A 334 -8.82 11.25 13.35
N GLU A 335 -7.99 12.28 13.21
CA GLU A 335 -6.81 12.50 14.07
C GLU A 335 -7.23 12.68 15.53
N GLN A 336 -8.15 13.61 15.79
CA GLN A 336 -8.68 13.85 17.14
C GLN A 336 -9.28 12.58 17.75
N ILE A 337 -9.96 11.75 16.96
CA ILE A 337 -10.49 10.47 17.43
C ILE A 337 -9.36 9.53 17.90
N VAL A 338 -8.26 9.45 17.15
CA VAL A 338 -7.10 8.60 17.51
C VAL A 338 -6.41 9.12 18.78
N GLU A 339 -6.30 10.45 18.92
CA GLU A 339 -5.79 11.10 20.13
C GLU A 339 -6.68 10.82 21.35
N GLU A 340 -8.01 10.93 21.20
CA GLU A 340 -8.99 10.59 22.24
C GLU A 340 -8.95 9.11 22.64
N LEU A 341 -8.43 8.23 21.78
CA LEU A 341 -8.21 6.82 22.07
C LEU A 341 -6.85 6.55 22.73
N GLY A 342 -6.05 7.60 22.99
CA GLY A 342 -4.77 7.51 23.69
C GLY A 342 -3.57 7.26 22.79
N TYR A 343 -3.70 7.44 21.47
CA TYR A 343 -2.59 7.27 20.52
C TYR A 343 -2.20 8.61 19.93
N HIS A 344 -0.91 8.81 19.68
CA HIS A 344 -0.41 9.96 18.95
C HIS A 344 -0.33 9.61 17.45
N PRO A 345 -1.06 10.29 16.56
CA PRO A 345 -0.91 10.13 15.12
C PRO A 345 0.49 10.53 14.67
N VAL A 346 1.17 9.68 13.90
CA VAL A 346 2.53 9.96 13.39
C VAL A 346 2.60 9.80 11.88
N TYR A 347 3.01 10.86 11.19
CA TYR A 347 3.22 10.87 9.76
C TYR A 347 4.71 10.87 9.42
N TRP A 348 5.10 11.50 8.32
CA TRP A 348 6.46 11.51 7.84
C TRP A 348 6.81 12.81 7.13
N HIS A 349 8.07 13.21 7.31
CA HIS A 349 8.69 14.30 6.59
C HIS A 349 9.24 13.83 5.23
N ILE A 350 9.68 12.58 5.18
CA ILE A 350 10.40 11.98 4.05
C ILE A 350 9.71 10.68 3.68
N ASP A 351 8.96 10.70 2.59
CA ASP A 351 8.50 9.48 1.93
C ASP A 351 9.60 8.98 0.99
N THR A 352 10.11 7.77 1.24
CA THR A 352 11.08 7.13 0.35
C THR A 352 10.44 6.63 -0.95
N ILE A 353 9.12 6.39 -0.93
CA ILE A 353 8.35 5.78 -2.01
C ILE A 353 8.98 4.42 -2.42
N ASP A 354 9.60 3.74 -1.46
CA ASP A 354 10.24 2.43 -1.64
C ASP A 354 9.21 1.33 -1.92
N TRP A 355 7.97 1.49 -1.48
CA TRP A 355 6.82 0.64 -1.81
C TRP A 355 6.53 0.54 -3.32
N ARG A 356 7.02 1.49 -4.13
CA ARG A 356 6.92 1.45 -5.60
C ARG A 356 8.01 0.59 -6.25
N GLU A 357 8.97 0.10 -5.47
CA GLU A 357 10.15 -0.64 -5.96
C GLU A 357 10.98 0.16 -6.98
N ASP A 358 11.06 1.48 -6.79
CA ASP A 358 11.92 2.35 -7.60
C ASP A 358 13.40 1.92 -7.55
N PRO A 359 14.23 2.37 -8.52
CA PRO A 359 15.66 2.13 -8.47
C PRO A 359 16.26 2.58 -7.13
N VAL A 360 17.17 1.77 -6.59
CA VAL A 360 17.81 1.96 -5.28
C VAL A 360 18.37 3.38 -5.11
N ASN A 361 19.04 3.92 -6.13
CA ASN A 361 19.60 5.27 -6.09
C ASN A 361 18.52 6.36 -5.97
N THR A 362 17.34 6.17 -6.59
CA THR A 362 16.22 7.11 -6.47
C THR A 362 15.68 7.15 -5.05
N ILE A 363 15.57 5.99 -4.40
CA ILE A 363 15.14 5.86 -3.00
C ILE A 363 16.14 6.61 -2.10
N ILE A 364 17.44 6.37 -2.30
CA ILE A 364 18.53 7.03 -1.56
C ILE A 364 18.47 8.55 -1.74
N SER A 365 18.34 9.05 -2.97
CA SER A 365 18.34 10.49 -3.26
C SER A 365 17.15 11.23 -2.62
N ARG A 366 15.99 10.57 -2.45
CA ARG A 366 14.84 11.18 -1.76
C ARG A 366 15.09 11.41 -0.28
N VAL A 367 15.85 10.52 0.35
CA VAL A 367 16.28 10.71 1.74
C VAL A 367 17.34 11.80 1.79
N ASP A 368 18.41 11.68 1.01
CA ASP A 368 19.56 12.57 1.05
C ASP A 368 19.21 14.05 0.81
N SER A 369 18.27 14.32 -0.11
CA SER A 369 17.83 15.67 -0.46
C SER A 369 16.89 16.33 0.55
N LYS A 370 16.27 15.56 1.45
CA LYS A 370 15.27 16.06 2.41
C LYS A 370 15.68 15.87 3.86
N LEU A 371 16.78 15.16 4.10
CA LEU A 371 17.27 14.85 5.43
C LEU A 371 17.53 16.14 6.20
N ARG A 372 16.94 16.21 7.39
CA ARG A 372 17.05 17.33 8.33
C ARG A 372 16.83 16.81 9.74
N ARG A 373 17.22 17.60 10.74
CA ARG A 373 16.93 17.32 12.15
C ARG A 373 15.43 17.05 12.36
N ASN A 374 15.13 16.04 13.17
CA ASN A 374 13.81 15.55 13.53
C ASN A 374 12.99 15.02 12.33
N ALA A 375 13.62 14.73 11.19
CA ALA A 375 12.93 14.10 10.08
C ALA A 375 12.43 12.71 10.47
N VAL A 376 11.17 12.42 10.18
CA VAL A 376 10.60 11.08 10.22
C VAL A 376 10.62 10.54 8.80
N ILE A 377 11.29 9.41 8.62
CA ILE A 377 11.50 8.75 7.32
C ILE A 377 10.57 7.54 7.27
N LEU A 378 9.74 7.47 6.23
CA LEU A 378 8.86 6.34 5.95
C LEU A 378 9.52 5.36 4.98
N MET A 379 9.67 4.11 5.42
CA MET A 379 10.05 2.95 4.61
C MET A 379 9.06 1.80 4.82
N HIS A 380 9.14 0.73 4.04
CA HIS A 380 8.21 -0.39 4.10
C HIS A 380 8.91 -1.74 4.22
N LEU A 381 8.44 -2.60 5.12
CA LEU A 381 8.95 -3.96 5.31
C LEU A 381 8.76 -4.87 4.09
N GLY A 382 7.81 -4.51 3.22
CA GLY A 382 7.53 -5.21 1.96
C GLY A 382 8.45 -4.82 0.80
N SER A 383 9.33 -3.82 0.96
CA SER A 383 10.14 -3.28 -0.13
C SER A 383 11.52 -3.96 -0.24
N LYS A 384 11.80 -4.59 -1.39
CA LYS A 384 13.10 -5.19 -1.71
C LYS A 384 14.13 -4.12 -2.04
N ASN A 385 13.79 -3.15 -2.88
CA ASN A 385 14.71 -2.07 -3.22
C ASN A 385 14.88 -1.08 -2.05
N GLY A 386 13.86 -0.89 -1.21
CA GLY A 386 13.98 -0.19 0.07
C GLY A 386 15.00 -0.88 0.98
N ALA A 387 14.90 -2.20 1.14
CA ALA A 387 15.87 -2.98 1.90
C ALA A 387 17.30 -2.86 1.35
N LYS A 388 17.48 -2.91 0.03
CA LYS A 388 18.80 -2.70 -0.62
C LYS A 388 19.35 -1.29 -0.44
N ALA A 389 18.48 -0.28 -0.36
CA ALA A 389 18.86 1.11 -0.16
C ALA A 389 19.30 1.42 1.27
N LEU A 390 18.86 0.60 2.23
CA LEU A 390 18.94 0.93 3.66
C LEU A 390 20.38 1.16 4.15
N ASP A 391 21.34 0.30 3.81
CA ASP A 391 22.74 0.48 4.26
C ASP A 391 23.29 1.84 3.81
N ARG A 392 23.02 2.24 2.56
CA ARG A 392 23.48 3.53 2.06
C ARG A 392 22.72 4.71 2.69
N ILE A 393 21.44 4.54 3.00
CA ILE A 393 20.67 5.53 3.76
C ILE A 393 21.27 5.73 5.15
N LEU A 394 21.60 4.64 5.85
CA LEU A 394 22.22 4.69 7.18
C LEU A 394 23.62 5.33 7.13
N ASP A 395 24.42 5.05 6.09
CA ASP A 395 25.70 5.73 5.86
C ASP A 395 25.54 7.24 5.69
N ILE A 396 24.52 7.68 4.94
CA ILE A 396 24.25 9.11 4.72
C ILE A 396 23.83 9.79 6.02
N ILE A 397 22.91 9.17 6.76
CA ILE A 397 22.42 9.69 8.03
C ILE A 397 23.57 9.87 9.02
N THR A 398 24.34 8.80 9.24
CA THR A 398 25.45 8.79 10.20
C THR A 398 26.63 9.65 9.73
N GLY A 399 26.91 9.68 8.43
CA GLY A 399 27.96 10.51 7.83
C GLY A 399 27.69 12.01 7.94
N ARG A 400 26.42 12.42 7.99
CA ARG A 400 26.00 13.81 8.27
C ARG A 400 25.87 14.12 9.76
N GLY A 401 26.26 13.19 10.63
CA GLY A 401 26.29 13.38 12.08
C GLY A 401 24.95 13.19 12.80
N TYR A 402 23.91 12.72 12.11
CA TYR A 402 22.62 12.43 12.74
C TYR A 402 22.66 11.11 13.51
N THR A 403 21.98 11.07 14.65
CA THR A 403 21.69 9.84 15.40
C THR A 403 20.29 9.33 15.05
N LEU A 404 20.12 8.01 15.05
CA LEU A 404 18.81 7.39 14.89
C LEU A 404 18.23 7.01 16.25
N ALA A 405 16.92 7.21 16.40
CA ALA A 405 16.19 6.92 17.63
C ALA A 405 14.80 6.34 17.32
N ARG A 406 14.17 5.74 18.34
CA ARG A 406 12.75 5.36 18.32
C ARG A 406 11.90 6.61 18.58
N LEU A 407 10.63 6.56 18.23
CA LEU A 407 9.71 7.67 18.50
C LEU A 407 9.53 7.89 20.01
N SER A 408 9.49 6.83 20.83
CA SER A 408 9.44 6.98 22.30
C SER A 408 10.71 7.55 22.94
N ASP A 409 11.81 7.71 22.19
CA ASP A 409 13.01 8.35 22.73
C ASP A 409 12.91 9.90 22.69
N LEU A 410 11.82 10.43 22.11
CA LEU A 410 11.50 11.85 22.10
C LEU A 410 10.94 12.35 23.44
N ASP A 411 11.28 13.58 23.80
CA ASP A 411 10.58 14.27 24.89
C ASP A 411 9.19 14.75 24.45
N VAL A 412 8.34 15.11 25.43
CA VAL A 412 6.95 15.55 25.20
C VAL A 412 6.86 16.76 24.25
N SER A 413 7.82 17.68 24.30
CA SER A 413 7.84 18.87 23.43
C SER A 413 8.19 18.53 21.99
N GLN A 414 9.05 17.53 21.80
CA GLN A 414 9.45 17.04 20.49
C GLN A 414 8.39 16.13 19.85
N LEU A 415 7.66 15.35 20.64
CA LEU A 415 6.51 14.58 20.20
C LEU A 415 5.42 15.48 19.59
N ALA A 416 5.12 16.61 20.23
CA ALA A 416 4.15 17.58 19.71
C ALA A 416 4.58 18.24 18.38
N ALA A 417 5.86 18.16 18.02
CA ALA A 417 6.42 18.68 16.78
C ALA A 417 6.56 17.61 15.68
N LEU A 418 6.16 16.37 15.95
CA LEU A 418 6.11 15.33 14.92
C LEU A 418 5.04 15.67 13.88
N PRO A 419 5.31 15.36 12.60
CA PRO A 419 4.43 15.68 11.49
C PRO A 419 3.19 14.80 11.47
#